data_AF-A0A5N6EER6-F1
#
_entry.id   AF-A0A5N6EER6-F1
#
_cell.length_a   1.000
_cell.length_b   1.000
_cell.length_c   1.000
_cell.angle_alpha   90.00
_cell.angle_beta   90.00
_cell.angle_gamma   90.00
#
_symmetry.space_group_name_H-M   'P 1'
#
loop_
_entity.id
_entity.type
_entity.pdbx_description
1 polymer ?
#
loop_
_entity_poly.entity_id
_entity_poly.type
_entity_poly.pdbx_seq_one_letter_code
_entity_poly.pdbx_strand_id
1 'polypeptide(L)'
;MALPSHCDVLVIGGGNAGFCAAISAVQSGAQKVIIIDKCPENWAGGNSYFTAGAFRTTHGGLEDLLPIVNNVDTATAQKIDMSPYTAADFTNDMERVTGKRTDRELSRVLVNDSNETVKWLAQNGVRFQLSFNRQAYEVNGRIKFWGGLALKTQDGGKGLIQDHLRTAQKLGIDVFFSTAAEKLATDPVTRAVTSVTAVHHGQVKVIKTNAVILAAGGFEANPRMRAQFLGPHWDTALVRGTPYNLGDCLEMAIRDVSAKQVGNWSGCHCVAWDANAPANAGDREISNEFTKSGYPLGIMVNRQGSRFVDEGSDLRNYTYAMVGRQILHQPGHVAFQIWDSRTISWLRKEEYRPEVVQHITASSISELAEKCAAEHGLEDKDQFERTIHEFNNAVYESQRLNDGQQWDPAVKDGLSTQSKACTLSIPKSNWALPIDQPPFLAVKVSAGITFTFGGLEVNPETAAVVSSTTNCEIPGLYCAGEMVGGLFYDNYPGGSGLTSGAVFGRRAGKAAATASTIAVR
;
A
#
# COMPACT_ATOMS: atom_id res chain seq x y z
N MET A 1 -30.42 -5.43 8.47
CA MET A 1 -31.12 -6.20 7.41
C MET A 1 -30.90 -7.68 7.66
N ALA A 2 -31.84 -8.55 7.27
CA ALA A 2 -31.62 -9.99 7.33
C ALA A 2 -30.73 -10.42 6.15
N LEU A 3 -29.70 -11.23 6.41
CA LEU A 3 -28.86 -11.80 5.36
C LEU A 3 -29.70 -12.70 4.44
N PRO A 4 -29.73 -12.45 3.11
CA PRO A 4 -30.53 -13.24 2.19
C PRO A 4 -29.96 -14.66 2.03
N SER A 5 -30.84 -15.62 1.78
CA SER A 5 -30.46 -17.02 1.51
C SER A 5 -29.98 -17.28 0.08
N HIS A 6 -30.15 -16.30 -0.83
CA HIS A 6 -29.73 -16.39 -2.23
C HIS A 6 -29.35 -15.02 -2.82
N CYS A 7 -28.44 -15.01 -3.77
CA CYS A 7 -28.06 -13.88 -4.63
C CYS A 7 -27.55 -14.37 -5.99
N ASP A 8 -27.40 -13.49 -6.98
CA ASP A 8 -26.78 -13.84 -8.27
C ASP A 8 -25.26 -13.87 -8.13
N VAL A 9 -24.71 -12.83 -7.48
CA VAL A 9 -23.29 -12.65 -7.26
C VAL A 9 -23.05 -12.29 -5.79
N LEU A 10 -22.20 -13.08 -5.13
CA LEU A 10 -21.73 -12.86 -3.78
C LEU A 10 -20.30 -12.34 -3.81
N VAL A 11 -20.06 -11.15 -3.27
CA VAL A 11 -18.71 -10.60 -3.09
C VAL A 11 -18.29 -10.74 -1.62
N ILE A 12 -17.10 -11.28 -1.38
CA ILE A 12 -16.54 -11.48 -0.04
C ILE A 12 -15.41 -10.48 0.19
N GLY A 13 -15.66 -9.47 1.02
CA GLY A 13 -14.74 -8.36 1.32
C GLY A 13 -15.21 -7.01 0.75
N GLY A 14 -15.39 -6.01 1.62
CA GLY A 14 -15.84 -4.65 1.30
C GLY A 14 -14.70 -3.65 1.17
N GLY A 15 -13.61 -4.01 0.49
CA GLY A 15 -12.53 -3.10 0.12
C GLY A 15 -12.72 -2.49 -1.28
N ASN A 16 -11.73 -1.74 -1.77
CA ASN A 16 -11.78 -1.15 -3.12
C ASN A 16 -12.09 -2.19 -4.20
N ALA A 17 -11.42 -3.36 -4.16
CA ALA A 17 -11.65 -4.42 -5.14
C ALA A 17 -13.07 -5.00 -5.08
N GLY A 18 -13.59 -5.24 -3.87
CA GLY A 18 -14.93 -5.79 -3.67
C GLY A 18 -16.04 -4.85 -4.14
N PHE A 19 -15.93 -3.56 -3.83
CA PHE A 19 -16.88 -2.56 -4.34
C PHE A 19 -16.81 -2.43 -5.86
N CYS A 20 -15.61 -2.42 -6.45
CA CYS A 20 -15.46 -2.40 -7.91
C CYS A 20 -16.13 -3.63 -8.56
N ALA A 21 -15.97 -4.80 -7.95
CA ALA A 21 -16.58 -6.03 -8.43
C ALA A 21 -18.11 -5.99 -8.33
N ALA A 22 -18.66 -5.56 -7.20
CA ALA A 22 -20.11 -5.49 -7.01
C ALA A 22 -20.77 -4.49 -7.97
N ILE A 23 -20.20 -3.28 -8.10
CA ILE A 23 -20.69 -2.24 -9.01
C ILE A 23 -20.63 -2.74 -10.46
N SER A 24 -19.52 -3.34 -10.87
CA SER A 24 -19.38 -3.86 -12.23
C SER A 24 -20.31 -5.04 -12.51
N ALA A 25 -20.61 -5.88 -11.52
CA ALA A 25 -21.58 -6.97 -11.65
C ALA A 25 -22.99 -6.44 -11.91
N VAL A 26 -23.45 -5.45 -11.14
CA VAL A 26 -24.75 -4.79 -11.36
C VAL A 26 -24.81 -4.15 -12.75
N GLN A 27 -23.77 -3.41 -13.13
CA GLN A 27 -23.70 -2.77 -14.46
C GLN A 27 -23.65 -3.77 -15.62
N SER A 28 -23.26 -5.01 -15.33
CA SER A 28 -23.22 -6.11 -16.31
C SER A 28 -24.49 -6.98 -16.28
N GLY A 29 -25.52 -6.58 -15.53
CA GLY A 29 -26.85 -7.20 -15.56
C GLY A 29 -27.21 -8.10 -14.39
N ALA A 30 -26.31 -8.32 -13.42
CA ALA A 30 -26.67 -9.04 -12.19
C ALA A 30 -27.73 -8.25 -11.41
N GLN A 31 -28.81 -8.92 -10.99
CA GLN A 31 -29.96 -8.26 -10.36
C GLN A 31 -29.81 -8.20 -8.84
N LYS A 32 -29.27 -9.27 -8.24
CA LYS A 32 -29.10 -9.39 -6.79
C LYS A 32 -27.64 -9.60 -6.45
N VAL A 33 -26.95 -8.50 -6.18
CA VAL A 33 -25.54 -8.49 -5.78
C VAL A 33 -25.44 -8.13 -4.31
N ILE A 34 -24.72 -8.94 -3.54
CA ILE A 34 -24.48 -8.66 -2.12
C ILE A 34 -22.99 -8.69 -1.81
N ILE A 35 -22.56 -7.84 -0.88
CA ILE A 35 -21.23 -7.85 -0.30
C ILE A 35 -21.35 -8.35 1.14
N ILE A 36 -20.53 -9.33 1.53
CA ILE A 36 -20.34 -9.69 2.93
C ILE A 36 -18.95 -9.29 3.39
N ASP A 37 -18.84 -8.75 4.61
CA ASP A 37 -17.57 -8.41 5.23
C ASP A 37 -17.58 -8.85 6.69
N LYS A 38 -16.51 -9.49 7.15
CA LYS A 38 -16.42 -9.97 8.53
C LYS A 38 -16.18 -8.85 9.53
N CYS A 39 -15.66 -7.70 9.10
CA CYS A 39 -15.46 -6.57 9.99
C CYS A 39 -16.82 -5.97 10.40
N PRO A 40 -16.93 -5.36 11.59
CA PRO A 40 -18.07 -4.53 11.94
C PRO A 40 -18.14 -3.28 11.05
N GLU A 41 -19.32 -2.68 10.93
CA GLU A 41 -19.58 -1.56 10.03
C GLU A 41 -18.65 -0.36 10.26
N ASN A 42 -18.34 -0.05 11.51
CA ASN A 42 -17.40 1.02 11.85
C ASN A 42 -15.96 0.75 11.40
N TRP A 43 -15.65 -0.48 10.95
CA TRP A 43 -14.36 -0.89 10.38
C TRP A 43 -14.40 -1.10 8.86
N ALA A 44 -15.48 -0.71 8.19
CA ALA A 44 -15.66 -0.85 6.74
C ALA A 44 -14.47 -0.33 5.93
N GLY A 45 -14.18 -1.01 4.81
CA GLY A 45 -13.21 -0.60 3.81
C GLY A 45 -11.90 -1.41 3.76
N GLY A 46 -11.66 -2.29 4.74
CA GLY A 46 -10.40 -3.02 4.86
C GLY A 46 -9.18 -2.09 4.83
N ASN A 47 -8.08 -2.52 4.21
CA ASN A 47 -6.90 -1.65 4.05
C ASN A 47 -7.10 -0.51 3.04
N SER A 48 -8.12 -0.59 2.18
CA SER A 48 -8.46 0.53 1.30
C SER A 48 -8.92 1.77 2.08
N TYR A 49 -9.31 1.64 3.35
CA TYR A 49 -9.59 2.79 4.23
C TYR A 49 -8.32 3.53 4.69
N PHE A 50 -7.21 2.81 4.88
CA PHE A 50 -5.97 3.32 5.50
C PHE A 50 -4.93 3.85 4.50
N THR A 51 -5.24 3.78 3.20
CA THR A 51 -4.40 4.33 2.15
C THR A 51 -4.49 5.86 2.08
N ALA A 52 -3.45 6.49 1.54
CA ALA A 52 -3.49 7.88 1.13
C ALA A 52 -4.28 8.14 -0.17
N GLY A 53 -4.84 7.09 -0.78
CA GLY A 53 -5.76 7.20 -1.91
C GLY A 53 -5.09 7.28 -3.28
N ALA A 54 -3.79 7.01 -3.40
CA ALA A 54 -3.07 7.22 -4.64
C ALA A 54 -3.34 6.10 -5.67
N PHE A 55 -3.66 6.48 -6.91
CA PHE A 55 -3.87 5.55 -8.03
C PHE A 55 -2.80 5.79 -9.10
N ARG A 56 -2.02 4.74 -9.39
CA ARG A 56 -1.11 4.75 -10.53
C ARG A 56 -1.87 4.33 -11.77
N THR A 57 -1.88 5.16 -12.79
CA THR A 57 -2.62 4.89 -14.03
C THR A 57 -1.86 5.43 -15.21
N THR A 58 -1.95 4.77 -16.36
CA THR A 58 -1.58 5.41 -17.62
C THR A 58 -2.46 6.64 -17.84
N HIS A 59 -1.93 7.68 -18.49
CA HIS A 59 -2.70 8.87 -18.86
C HIS A 59 -2.03 9.65 -20.00
N GLY A 60 -2.85 10.35 -20.78
CA GLY A 60 -2.42 11.20 -21.91
C GLY A 60 -1.83 12.57 -21.52
N GLY A 61 -1.38 12.74 -20.28
CA GLY A 61 -0.95 14.03 -19.72
C GLY A 61 -2.07 14.75 -18.95
N LEU A 62 -1.94 16.06 -18.76
CA LEU A 62 -2.86 16.86 -17.94
C LEU A 62 -4.31 16.83 -18.46
N GLU A 63 -4.50 17.08 -19.76
CA GLU A 63 -5.83 17.16 -20.39
C GLU A 63 -6.65 15.87 -20.24
N ASP A 64 -5.99 14.72 -20.09
CA ASP A 64 -6.63 13.44 -19.86
C ASP A 64 -7.18 13.29 -18.42
N LEU A 65 -6.54 13.95 -17.45
CA LEU A 65 -6.90 13.87 -16.03
C LEU A 65 -7.79 15.02 -15.56
N LEU A 66 -7.72 16.20 -16.19
CA LEU A 66 -8.54 17.37 -15.82
C LEU A 66 -10.04 17.06 -15.69
N PRO A 67 -10.67 16.26 -16.59
CA PRO A 67 -12.11 15.99 -16.50
C PRO A 67 -12.55 15.19 -15.27
N ILE A 68 -11.63 14.50 -14.59
CA ILE A 68 -11.95 13.61 -13.46
C ILE A 68 -11.48 14.14 -12.11
N VAL A 69 -10.77 15.27 -12.06
CA VAL A 69 -10.26 15.86 -10.81
C VAL A 69 -11.07 17.07 -10.36
N ASN A 70 -11.16 17.30 -9.05
CA ASN A 70 -12.00 18.37 -8.48
C ASN A 70 -11.23 19.47 -7.73
N ASN A 71 -9.91 19.53 -7.85
CA ASN A 71 -9.03 20.46 -7.12
C ASN A 71 -8.12 21.29 -8.04
N VAL A 72 -8.49 21.45 -9.30
CA VAL A 72 -7.72 22.21 -10.30
C VAL A 72 -8.65 23.19 -11.01
N ASP A 73 -8.41 24.49 -10.82
CA ASP A 73 -9.06 25.55 -11.59
C ASP A 73 -8.27 25.88 -12.86
N THR A 74 -8.83 26.72 -13.74
CA THR A 74 -8.21 27.11 -15.01
C THR A 74 -6.84 27.77 -14.82
N ALA A 75 -6.70 28.61 -13.79
CA ALA A 75 -5.44 29.32 -13.52
C ALA A 75 -4.34 28.36 -13.04
N THR A 76 -4.69 27.37 -12.22
CA THR A 76 -3.78 26.34 -11.74
C THR A 76 -3.39 25.40 -12.87
N ALA A 77 -4.35 24.99 -13.72
CA ALA A 77 -4.08 24.14 -14.88
C ALA A 77 -3.00 24.72 -15.80
N GLN A 78 -3.03 26.03 -16.04
CA GLN A 78 -2.01 26.72 -16.86
C GLN A 78 -0.60 26.63 -16.30
N LYS A 79 -0.44 26.38 -14.99
CA LYS A 79 0.86 26.24 -14.32
C LYS A 79 1.37 24.80 -14.28
N ILE A 80 0.56 23.80 -14.64
CA ILE A 80 0.93 22.39 -14.50
C ILE A 80 1.67 21.91 -15.75
N ASP A 81 2.85 21.34 -15.54
CA ASP A 81 3.59 20.58 -16.55
C ASP A 81 3.43 19.09 -16.26
N MET A 82 2.59 18.40 -17.04
CA MET A 82 2.36 16.97 -16.89
C MET A 82 2.39 16.26 -18.25
N SER A 83 3.51 15.60 -18.51
CA SER A 83 3.67 14.71 -19.67
C SER A 83 2.82 13.44 -19.51
N PRO A 84 2.54 12.74 -20.62
CA PRO A 84 1.91 11.42 -20.56
C PRO A 84 2.71 10.44 -19.71
N TYR A 85 1.98 9.57 -19.00
CA TYR A 85 2.55 8.37 -18.39
C TYR A 85 2.03 7.17 -19.19
N THR A 86 2.90 6.60 -20.01
CA THR A 86 2.53 5.64 -21.05
C THR A 86 2.46 4.21 -20.52
N ALA A 87 1.89 3.30 -21.31
CA ALA A 87 1.94 1.87 -21.01
C ALA A 87 3.38 1.33 -20.90
N ALA A 88 4.30 1.87 -21.70
CA ALA A 88 5.71 1.52 -21.61
C ALA A 88 6.31 1.98 -20.28
N ASP A 89 6.02 3.20 -19.83
CA ASP A 89 6.50 3.71 -18.53
C ASP A 89 6.02 2.86 -17.36
N PHE A 90 4.73 2.48 -17.37
CA PHE A 90 4.18 1.63 -16.31
C PHE A 90 4.72 0.20 -16.36
N THR A 91 4.86 -0.38 -17.55
CA THR A 91 5.48 -1.70 -17.71
C THR A 91 6.92 -1.70 -17.21
N ASN A 92 7.71 -0.69 -17.57
CA ASN A 92 9.10 -0.54 -17.13
C ASN A 92 9.21 -0.38 -15.61
N ASP A 93 8.31 0.37 -14.99
CA ASP A 93 8.25 0.49 -13.53
C ASP A 93 7.91 -0.85 -12.86
N MET A 94 6.93 -1.58 -13.37
CA MET A 94 6.57 -2.92 -12.88
C MET A 94 7.73 -3.90 -12.97
N GLU A 95 8.39 -3.99 -14.14
CA GLU A 95 9.55 -4.85 -14.35
C GLU A 95 10.70 -4.51 -13.41
N ARG A 96 11.03 -3.22 -13.28
CA ARG A 96 12.16 -2.76 -12.46
C ARG A 96 11.96 -3.09 -10.99
N VAL A 97 10.80 -2.79 -10.41
CA VAL A 97 10.59 -2.96 -8.95
C VAL A 97 10.30 -4.40 -8.53
N THR A 98 9.88 -5.25 -9.47
CA THR A 98 9.62 -6.67 -9.22
C THR A 98 10.79 -7.57 -9.60
N GLY A 99 11.93 -7.01 -10.04
CA GLY A 99 13.06 -7.80 -10.53
C GLY A 99 12.69 -8.65 -11.76
N LYS A 100 11.77 -8.15 -12.60
CA LYS A 100 11.19 -8.84 -13.78
C LYS A 100 10.42 -10.13 -13.45
N ARG A 101 9.95 -10.27 -12.20
CA ARG A 101 9.21 -11.46 -11.76
C ARG A 101 7.69 -11.32 -11.87
N THR A 102 7.16 -10.10 -12.07
CA THR A 102 5.73 -9.90 -12.31
C THR A 102 5.22 -10.81 -13.43
N ASP A 103 4.02 -11.37 -13.25
CA ASP A 103 3.32 -12.06 -14.32
C ASP A 103 3.03 -11.07 -15.45
N ARG A 104 3.40 -11.46 -16.67
CA ARG A 104 3.35 -10.57 -17.84
C ARG A 104 1.93 -10.26 -18.27
N GLU A 105 1.03 -11.24 -18.21
CA GLU A 105 -0.35 -11.04 -18.64
C GLU A 105 -1.15 -10.26 -17.60
N LEU A 106 -0.96 -10.55 -16.31
CA LEU A 106 -1.54 -9.73 -15.24
C LEU A 106 -1.03 -8.28 -15.32
N SER A 107 0.28 -8.08 -15.54
CA SER A 107 0.85 -6.73 -15.70
C SER A 107 0.29 -6.04 -16.95
N ARG A 108 0.16 -6.75 -18.08
CA ARG A 108 -0.41 -6.18 -19.32
C ARG A 108 -1.84 -5.71 -19.10
N VAL A 109 -2.68 -6.54 -18.46
CA VAL A 109 -4.07 -6.19 -18.14
C VAL A 109 -4.13 -4.97 -17.22
N LEU A 110 -3.35 -4.98 -16.14
CA LEU A 110 -3.28 -3.85 -15.20
C LEU A 110 -2.91 -2.55 -15.91
N VAL A 111 -1.86 -2.57 -16.72
CA VAL A 111 -1.35 -1.39 -17.41
C VAL A 111 -2.37 -0.86 -18.42
N ASN A 112 -2.89 -1.74 -19.28
CA ASN A 112 -3.78 -1.34 -20.37
C ASN A 112 -5.13 -0.83 -19.88
N ASP A 113 -5.68 -1.43 -18.81
CA ASP A 113 -7.01 -1.10 -18.32
C ASP A 113 -7.02 0.03 -17.27
N SER A 114 -5.83 0.45 -16.80
CA SER A 114 -5.72 1.38 -15.66
C SER A 114 -6.46 2.71 -15.91
N ASN A 115 -6.24 3.36 -17.05
CA ASN A 115 -6.84 4.66 -17.36
C ASN A 115 -8.36 4.59 -17.47
N GLU A 116 -8.85 3.60 -18.23
CA GLU A 116 -10.29 3.40 -18.40
C GLU A 116 -10.95 3.09 -17.05
N THR A 117 -10.30 2.27 -16.22
CA THR A 117 -10.83 1.90 -14.91
C THR A 117 -10.89 3.09 -13.95
N VAL A 118 -9.88 3.96 -13.95
CA VAL A 118 -9.90 5.19 -13.14
C VAL A 118 -11.01 6.14 -13.59
N LYS A 119 -11.21 6.31 -14.89
CA LYS A 119 -12.33 7.11 -15.44
C LYS A 119 -13.68 6.50 -15.10
N TRP A 120 -13.80 5.17 -15.17
CA TRP A 120 -14.98 4.45 -14.74
C TRP A 120 -15.27 4.64 -13.24
N LEU A 121 -14.25 4.62 -12.37
CA LEU A 121 -14.41 4.95 -10.95
C LEU A 121 -14.96 6.37 -10.75
N ALA A 122 -14.43 7.35 -11.50
CA ALA A 122 -14.90 8.73 -11.44
C ALA A 122 -16.37 8.86 -11.86
N GLN A 123 -16.77 8.17 -12.94
CA GLN A 123 -18.17 8.08 -13.39
C GLN A 123 -19.08 7.44 -12.33
N ASN A 124 -18.54 6.50 -11.55
CA ASN A 124 -19.20 5.87 -10.42
C ASN A 124 -19.09 6.67 -9.11
N GLY A 125 -18.70 7.94 -9.18
CA GLY A 125 -18.77 8.87 -8.06
C GLY A 125 -17.54 8.91 -7.14
N VAL A 126 -16.46 8.18 -7.47
CA VAL A 126 -15.19 8.35 -6.76
C VAL A 126 -14.60 9.72 -7.09
N ARG A 127 -14.37 10.53 -6.06
CA ARG A 127 -13.81 11.87 -6.21
C ARG A 127 -12.28 11.80 -6.30
N PHE A 128 -11.72 12.20 -7.43
CA PHE A 128 -10.28 12.30 -7.61
C PHE A 128 -9.76 13.73 -7.50
N GLN A 129 -8.47 13.82 -7.18
CA GLN A 129 -7.68 15.04 -7.04
C GLN A 129 -6.29 14.81 -7.63
N LEU A 130 -5.67 15.88 -8.12
CA LEU A 130 -4.24 15.86 -8.36
C LEU A 130 -3.47 15.90 -7.04
N SER A 131 -2.41 15.10 -6.96
CA SER A 131 -1.65 14.79 -5.75
C SER A 131 -0.58 15.86 -5.41
N PHE A 132 -1.01 17.13 -5.32
CA PHE A 132 -0.09 18.26 -5.08
C PHE A 132 0.76 18.08 -3.81
N ASN A 133 0.14 17.63 -2.72
CA ASN A 133 0.80 17.55 -1.42
C ASN A 133 1.78 16.37 -1.26
N ARG A 134 1.91 15.50 -2.27
CA ARG A 134 2.72 14.28 -2.15
C ARG A 134 3.66 14.01 -3.30
N GLN A 135 3.26 14.41 -4.51
CA GLN A 135 3.94 14.06 -5.75
C GLN A 135 4.02 15.27 -6.72
N ALA A 136 3.91 16.51 -6.20
CA ALA A 136 4.18 17.72 -6.98
C ALA A 136 5.02 18.76 -6.21
N TYR A 137 5.79 19.54 -6.97
CA TYR A 137 6.69 20.60 -6.50
C TYR A 137 6.52 21.76 -7.47
N GLU A 138 6.60 22.98 -6.94
CA GLU A 138 6.67 24.19 -7.76
C GLU A 138 8.14 24.47 -8.09
N VAL A 139 8.46 24.48 -9.38
CA VAL A 139 9.80 24.75 -9.93
C VAL A 139 9.67 25.87 -10.94
N ASN A 140 10.28 27.03 -10.67
CA ASN A 140 10.24 28.21 -11.52
C ASN A 140 8.81 28.66 -11.90
N GLY A 141 7.87 28.62 -10.94
CA GLY A 141 6.46 28.98 -11.16
C GLY A 141 5.64 27.94 -11.94
N ARG A 142 6.21 26.77 -12.24
CA ARG A 142 5.53 25.62 -12.87
C ARG A 142 5.39 24.47 -11.88
N ILE A 143 4.23 23.83 -11.84
CA ILE A 143 3.95 22.68 -10.99
C ILE A 143 4.30 21.41 -11.77
N LYS A 144 5.26 20.64 -11.27
CA LYS A 144 5.72 19.39 -11.91
C LYS A 144 5.36 18.19 -11.06
N PHE A 145 4.75 17.18 -11.69
CA PHE A 145 4.47 15.89 -11.07
C PHE A 145 5.58 14.88 -11.38
N TRP A 146 5.88 13.98 -10.45
CA TRP A 146 6.92 12.95 -10.64
C TRP A 146 6.44 11.54 -10.26
N GLY A 147 7.24 10.55 -10.68
CA GLY A 147 7.12 9.17 -10.24
C GLY A 147 5.85 8.45 -10.69
N GLY A 148 5.16 8.93 -11.74
CA GLY A 148 3.98 8.28 -12.33
C GLY A 148 2.75 8.26 -11.42
N LEU A 149 2.66 9.14 -10.42
CA LEU A 149 1.60 9.13 -9.41
C LEU A 149 0.93 10.51 -9.26
N ALA A 150 0.27 10.95 -10.32
CA ALA A 150 -0.40 12.25 -10.35
C ALA A 150 -1.76 12.25 -9.62
N LEU A 151 -2.43 11.11 -9.52
CA LEU A 151 -3.82 11.02 -9.08
C LEU A 151 -3.96 10.43 -7.67
N LYS A 152 -4.86 11.03 -6.88
CA LYS A 152 -5.30 10.49 -5.59
C LYS A 152 -6.80 10.70 -5.40
N THR A 153 -7.40 9.94 -4.48
CA THR A 153 -8.78 10.19 -4.05
C THR A 153 -8.83 11.36 -3.08
N GLN A 154 -9.93 12.11 -3.12
CA GLN A 154 -10.25 13.10 -2.10
C GLN A 154 -10.36 12.40 -0.74
N ASP A 155 -9.77 13.00 0.30
CA ASP A 155 -9.74 12.47 1.68
C ASP A 155 -9.12 11.06 1.80
N GLY A 156 -8.28 10.67 0.84
CA GLY A 156 -7.56 9.40 0.83
C GLY A 156 -8.50 8.19 0.85
N GLY A 157 -8.12 7.15 1.59
CA GLY A 157 -8.90 5.93 1.73
C GLY A 157 -10.27 6.13 2.38
N LYS A 158 -10.40 7.09 3.30
CA LYS A 158 -11.68 7.41 3.95
C LYS A 158 -12.71 7.87 2.92
N GLY A 159 -12.33 8.83 2.08
CA GLY A 159 -13.18 9.35 1.01
C GLY A 159 -13.49 8.30 -0.05
N LEU A 160 -12.52 7.46 -0.41
CA LEU A 160 -12.72 6.35 -1.35
C LEU A 160 -13.81 5.37 -0.87
N ILE A 161 -13.73 4.94 0.39
CA ILE A 161 -14.72 4.00 0.96
C ILE A 161 -16.08 4.66 1.11
N GLN A 162 -16.13 5.94 1.48
CA GLN A 162 -17.38 6.70 1.53
C GLN A 162 -18.05 6.79 0.15
N ASP A 163 -17.28 7.09 -0.89
CA ASP A 163 -17.81 7.20 -2.25
C ASP A 163 -18.30 5.83 -2.78
N HIS A 164 -17.56 4.75 -2.51
CA HIS A 164 -17.99 3.39 -2.81
C HIS A 164 -19.29 2.99 -2.11
N LEU A 165 -19.40 3.24 -0.80
CA LEU A 165 -20.62 2.96 -0.03
C LEU A 165 -21.82 3.74 -0.57
N ARG A 166 -21.63 5.01 -0.90
CA ARG A 166 -22.68 5.85 -1.50
C ARG A 166 -23.15 5.27 -2.83
N THR A 167 -22.23 4.81 -3.67
CA THR A 167 -22.57 4.23 -4.97
C THR A 167 -23.21 2.86 -4.85
N ALA A 168 -22.72 2.02 -3.93
CA ALA A 168 -23.35 0.74 -3.60
C ALA A 168 -24.82 0.94 -3.19
N GLN A 169 -25.09 1.90 -2.29
CA GLN A 169 -26.44 2.24 -1.88
C GLN A 169 -27.32 2.71 -3.05
N LYS A 170 -26.79 3.57 -3.94
CA LYS A 170 -27.52 4.05 -5.13
C LYS A 170 -27.88 2.93 -6.11
N LEU A 171 -27.03 1.91 -6.21
CA LEU A 171 -27.23 0.77 -7.11
C LEU A 171 -28.00 -0.39 -6.47
N GLY A 172 -28.46 -0.24 -5.22
CA GLY A 172 -29.17 -1.30 -4.50
C GLY A 172 -28.29 -2.50 -4.14
N ILE A 173 -26.98 -2.29 -3.98
CA ILE A 173 -26.04 -3.32 -3.53
C ILE A 173 -26.09 -3.35 -2.00
N ASP A 174 -26.55 -4.48 -1.44
CA ASP A 174 -26.59 -4.67 0.01
C ASP A 174 -25.21 -5.08 0.54
N VAL A 175 -24.78 -4.42 1.63
CA VAL A 175 -23.53 -4.73 2.35
C VAL A 175 -23.85 -5.26 3.74
N PHE A 176 -23.36 -6.46 4.05
CA PHE A 176 -23.56 -7.14 5.33
C PHE A 176 -22.23 -7.24 6.08
N PHE A 177 -22.06 -6.35 7.06
CA PHE A 177 -20.95 -6.38 8.01
C PHE A 177 -21.12 -7.47 9.07
N SER A 178 -20.09 -7.73 9.86
CA SER A 178 -20.05 -8.80 10.88
C SER A 178 -20.49 -10.16 10.32
N THR A 179 -20.10 -10.43 9.07
CA THR A 179 -20.48 -11.61 8.29
C THR A 179 -19.25 -12.28 7.72
N ALA A 180 -18.74 -13.30 8.42
CA ALA A 180 -17.54 -14.02 8.03
C ALA A 180 -17.87 -15.22 7.12
N ALA A 181 -17.28 -15.29 5.93
CA ALA A 181 -17.34 -16.50 5.11
C ALA A 181 -16.43 -17.58 5.68
N GLU A 182 -16.92 -18.82 5.78
CA GLU A 182 -16.18 -19.93 6.39
C GLU A 182 -15.95 -21.11 5.44
N LYS A 183 -16.90 -21.34 4.52
CA LYS A 183 -16.85 -22.51 3.64
C LYS A 183 -17.44 -22.25 2.26
N LEU A 184 -16.72 -22.67 1.23
CA LEU A 184 -17.24 -22.80 -0.14
C LEU A 184 -17.84 -24.20 -0.35
N ALA A 185 -18.99 -24.27 -0.99
CA ALA A 185 -19.58 -25.52 -1.43
C ALA A 185 -19.66 -25.58 -2.95
N THR A 186 -19.31 -26.73 -3.52
CA THR A 186 -19.31 -26.97 -4.96
C THR A 186 -20.32 -28.03 -5.36
N ASP A 187 -20.86 -27.90 -6.56
CA ASP A 187 -21.58 -29.00 -7.22
C ASP A 187 -20.62 -30.18 -7.49
N PRO A 188 -21.02 -31.44 -7.19
CA PRO A 188 -20.12 -32.59 -7.30
C PRO A 188 -19.77 -32.97 -8.74
N VAL A 189 -20.57 -32.56 -9.73
CA VAL A 189 -20.37 -32.92 -11.15
C VAL A 189 -19.64 -31.81 -11.88
N THR A 190 -20.20 -30.61 -11.86
CA THR A 190 -19.67 -29.43 -12.58
C THR A 190 -18.52 -28.77 -11.84
N ARG A 191 -18.33 -29.08 -10.55
CA ARG A 191 -17.36 -28.43 -9.65
C ARG A 191 -17.59 -26.93 -9.45
N ALA A 192 -18.71 -26.40 -9.95
CA ALA A 192 -19.05 -24.99 -9.80
C ALA A 192 -19.32 -24.64 -8.33
N VAL A 193 -18.88 -23.47 -7.88
CA VAL A 193 -19.24 -22.95 -6.55
C VAL A 193 -20.70 -22.55 -6.55
N THR A 194 -21.50 -23.15 -5.66
CA THR A 194 -22.96 -22.98 -5.63
C THR A 194 -23.47 -22.29 -4.36
N SER A 195 -22.67 -22.28 -3.30
CA SER A 195 -23.03 -21.58 -2.06
C SER A 195 -21.82 -21.29 -1.18
N VAL A 196 -22.02 -20.34 -0.27
CA VAL A 196 -21.08 -19.97 0.78
C VAL A 196 -21.76 -20.11 2.13
N THR A 197 -21.12 -20.81 3.05
CA THR A 197 -21.50 -20.79 4.47
C THR A 197 -20.82 -19.60 5.13
N ALA A 198 -21.61 -18.78 5.82
CA ALA A 198 -21.12 -17.60 6.52
C ALA A 198 -21.69 -17.53 7.94
N VAL A 199 -20.93 -16.95 8.86
CA VAL A 199 -21.39 -16.62 10.22
C VAL A 199 -21.78 -15.15 10.26
N HIS A 200 -23.07 -14.90 10.43
CA HIS A 200 -23.66 -13.56 10.52
C HIS A 200 -24.20 -13.34 11.93
N HIS A 201 -23.60 -12.41 12.68
CA HIS A 201 -23.93 -12.15 14.09
C HIS A 201 -23.97 -13.44 14.94
N GLY A 202 -22.98 -14.31 14.77
CA GLY A 202 -22.85 -15.58 15.49
C GLY A 202 -23.76 -16.70 14.99
N GLN A 203 -24.60 -16.47 13.98
CA GLN A 203 -25.45 -17.50 13.38
C GLN A 203 -24.86 -17.99 12.06
N VAL A 204 -24.74 -19.31 11.92
CA VAL A 204 -24.40 -19.94 10.66
C VAL A 204 -25.55 -19.77 9.67
N LYS A 205 -25.24 -19.26 8.48
CA LYS A 205 -26.16 -19.07 7.35
C LYS A 205 -25.52 -19.63 6.08
N VAL A 206 -26.35 -20.10 5.16
CA VAL A 206 -25.91 -20.53 3.84
C VAL A 206 -26.52 -19.59 2.81
N ILE A 207 -25.66 -19.01 1.97
CA ILE A 207 -26.04 -18.15 0.86
C ILE A 207 -25.82 -18.93 -0.43
N LYS A 208 -26.91 -19.25 -1.14
CA LYS A 208 -26.82 -19.82 -2.50
C LYS A 208 -26.49 -18.73 -3.51
N THR A 209 -25.61 -19.02 -4.45
CA THR A 209 -25.18 -18.02 -5.45
C THR A 209 -24.72 -18.69 -6.73
N ASN A 210 -24.80 -17.95 -7.83
CA ASN A 210 -24.33 -18.43 -9.14
C ASN A 210 -22.85 -18.10 -9.35
N ALA A 211 -22.34 -17.06 -8.68
CA ALA A 211 -20.94 -16.70 -8.67
C ALA A 211 -20.49 -16.15 -7.31
N VAL A 212 -19.22 -16.38 -6.98
CA VAL A 212 -18.53 -15.85 -5.80
C VAL A 212 -17.29 -15.08 -6.26
N ILE A 213 -17.11 -13.87 -5.72
CA ILE A 213 -15.91 -13.07 -5.93
C ILE A 213 -15.19 -12.90 -4.60
N LEU A 214 -13.96 -13.42 -4.51
CA LEU A 214 -13.08 -13.27 -3.36
C LEU A 214 -12.29 -11.95 -3.47
N ALA A 215 -12.53 -11.02 -2.55
CA ALA A 215 -11.92 -9.69 -2.53
C ALA A 215 -11.52 -9.24 -1.11
N ALA A 216 -11.10 -10.21 -0.28
CA ALA A 216 -10.90 -10.04 1.16
C ALA A 216 -9.49 -9.57 1.56
N GLY A 217 -8.57 -9.38 0.61
CA GLY A 217 -7.18 -8.98 0.86
C GLY A 217 -6.26 -10.14 1.26
N GLY A 218 -5.01 -9.80 1.63
CA GLY A 218 -3.97 -10.75 2.04
C GLY A 218 -4.10 -11.30 3.47
N PHE A 219 -3.00 -11.30 4.22
CA PHE A 219 -2.94 -11.85 5.59
C PHE A 219 -2.08 -11.01 6.55
N GLU A 220 -1.84 -9.74 6.24
CA GLU A 220 -0.92 -8.89 6.99
C GLU A 220 -1.31 -8.61 8.45
N ALA A 221 -2.56 -8.86 8.85
CA ALA A 221 -2.98 -8.76 10.24
C ALA A 221 -2.87 -10.08 11.01
N ASN A 222 -2.49 -11.19 10.35
CA ASN A 222 -2.37 -12.51 10.98
C ASN A 222 -0.92 -12.77 11.45
N PRO A 223 -0.61 -12.68 12.75
CA PRO A 223 0.75 -12.94 13.24
C PRO A 223 1.26 -14.36 12.93
N ARG A 224 0.39 -15.37 12.97
CA ARG A 224 0.78 -16.77 12.65
C ARG A 224 1.20 -16.91 11.19
N MET A 225 0.39 -16.43 10.26
CA MET A 225 0.72 -16.49 8.83
C MET A 225 1.92 -15.62 8.48
N ARG A 226 2.07 -14.46 9.14
CA ARG A 226 3.25 -13.61 9.00
C ARG A 226 4.54 -14.34 9.39
N ALA A 227 4.59 -14.96 10.56
CA ALA A 227 5.74 -15.77 10.96
C ALA A 227 5.99 -16.95 10.01
N GLN A 228 4.91 -17.62 9.57
CA GLN A 228 4.99 -18.78 8.68
C GLN A 228 5.54 -18.44 7.29
N PHE A 229 5.08 -17.35 6.68
CA PHE A 229 5.36 -17.06 5.27
C PHE A 229 6.38 -15.92 5.06
N LEU A 230 6.30 -14.85 5.85
CA LEU A 230 7.22 -13.70 5.74
C LEU A 230 8.54 -13.94 6.48
N GLY A 231 8.53 -14.83 7.47
CA GLY A 231 9.69 -15.27 8.23
C GLY A 231 9.76 -14.69 9.64
N PRO A 232 10.91 -14.87 10.33
CA PRO A 232 11.09 -14.44 11.71
C PRO A 232 10.77 -12.95 11.93
N HIS A 233 10.21 -12.63 13.10
CA HIS A 233 9.86 -11.28 13.59
C HIS A 233 8.66 -10.61 12.91
N TRP A 234 8.17 -11.12 11.79
CA TRP A 234 7.01 -10.52 11.11
C TRP A 234 5.71 -10.63 11.90
N ASP A 235 5.61 -11.57 12.82
CA ASP A 235 4.52 -11.66 13.80
C ASP A 235 4.44 -10.43 14.73
N THR A 236 5.56 -9.75 14.95
CA THR A 236 5.64 -8.55 15.81
C THR A 236 5.61 -7.22 15.05
N ALA A 237 5.60 -7.24 13.72
CA ALA A 237 5.47 -6.02 12.92
C ALA A 237 4.13 -5.31 13.21
N LEU A 238 4.14 -3.98 13.26
CA LEU A 238 2.92 -3.21 13.48
C LEU A 238 2.00 -3.31 12.26
N VAL A 239 0.68 -3.35 12.47
CA VAL A 239 -0.30 -3.47 11.39
C VAL A 239 -0.74 -2.08 10.94
N ARG A 240 -0.41 -1.72 9.70
CA ARG A 240 -0.88 -0.49 9.03
C ARG A 240 -2.20 -0.77 8.31
N GLY A 241 -3.26 -1.04 9.06
CA GLY A 241 -4.53 -1.34 8.42
C GLY A 241 -5.59 -1.99 9.30
N THR A 242 -6.50 -2.71 8.65
CA THR A 242 -7.57 -3.40 9.35
C THR A 242 -7.02 -4.58 10.17
N PRO A 243 -7.46 -4.80 11.42
CA PRO A 243 -7.11 -6.00 12.19
C PRO A 243 -7.80 -7.25 11.64
N TYR A 244 -8.72 -7.08 10.68
CA TYR A 244 -9.54 -8.15 10.14
C TYR A 244 -8.86 -8.85 8.95
N ASN A 245 -7.75 -8.40 8.39
CA ASN A 245 -7.19 -9.08 7.23
C ASN A 245 -6.30 -10.28 7.61
N LEU A 246 -6.95 -11.41 7.90
CA LEU A 246 -6.32 -12.56 8.54
C LEU A 246 -5.98 -13.71 7.57
N GLY A 247 -6.26 -13.58 6.28
CA GLY A 247 -6.03 -14.65 5.30
C GLY A 247 -7.08 -15.76 5.27
N ASP A 248 -8.19 -15.64 6.00
CA ASP A 248 -9.20 -16.72 6.10
C ASP A 248 -9.79 -17.10 4.73
N CYS A 249 -9.98 -16.13 3.84
CA CYS A 249 -10.49 -16.40 2.49
C CYS A 249 -9.45 -17.09 1.59
N LEU A 250 -8.14 -16.84 1.80
CA LEU A 250 -7.09 -17.60 1.13
C LEU A 250 -7.13 -19.05 1.61
N GLU A 251 -7.13 -19.28 2.93
CA GLU A 251 -7.21 -20.62 3.49
C GLU A 251 -8.49 -21.36 3.05
N MET A 252 -9.65 -20.68 3.06
CA MET A 252 -10.93 -21.21 2.59
C MET A 252 -10.86 -21.66 1.13
N ALA A 253 -10.35 -20.82 0.23
CA ALA A 253 -10.24 -21.14 -1.19
C ALA A 253 -9.27 -22.30 -1.46
N ILE A 254 -8.12 -22.32 -0.78
CA ILE A 254 -7.13 -23.39 -0.92
C ILE A 254 -7.71 -24.71 -0.41
N ARG A 255 -8.32 -24.71 0.77
CA ARG A 255 -8.85 -25.91 1.43
C ARG A 255 -10.07 -26.49 0.71
N ASP A 256 -11.04 -25.65 0.36
CA ASP A 256 -12.36 -26.13 -0.07
C ASP A 256 -12.42 -26.45 -1.56
N VAL A 257 -11.63 -25.75 -2.38
CA VAL A 257 -11.70 -25.87 -3.85
C VAL A 257 -10.34 -26.06 -4.52
N SER A 258 -9.27 -26.26 -3.73
CA SER A 258 -7.90 -26.42 -4.23
C SER A 258 -7.46 -25.23 -5.09
N ALA A 259 -7.77 -23.99 -4.67
CA ALA A 259 -7.30 -22.81 -5.37
C ALA A 259 -5.75 -22.78 -5.43
N LYS A 260 -5.21 -22.57 -6.64
CA LYS A 260 -3.77 -22.58 -6.90
C LYS A 260 -3.11 -21.33 -6.33
N GLN A 261 -2.00 -21.53 -5.63
CA GLN A 261 -1.24 -20.48 -4.98
C GLN A 261 -0.05 -20.06 -5.85
N VAL A 262 0.18 -18.75 -6.01
CA VAL A 262 1.29 -18.18 -6.78
C VAL A 262 1.81 -16.87 -6.16
N GLY A 263 2.88 -16.32 -6.73
CA GLY A 263 3.49 -15.06 -6.29
C GLY A 263 4.47 -15.24 -5.12
N ASN A 264 4.88 -14.11 -4.53
CA ASN A 264 5.88 -14.09 -3.46
C ASN A 264 5.22 -14.10 -2.07
N TRP A 265 5.00 -15.29 -1.50
CA TRP A 265 4.42 -15.45 -0.16
C TRP A 265 5.30 -14.89 0.96
N SER A 266 6.60 -14.75 0.74
CA SER A 266 7.56 -14.10 1.66
C SER A 266 7.73 -12.60 1.39
N GLY A 267 6.97 -12.08 0.44
CA GLY A 267 6.96 -10.69 0.04
C GLY A 267 5.79 -9.93 0.64
N CYS A 268 6.04 -8.70 1.08
CA CYS A 268 5.01 -7.80 1.56
C CYS A 268 5.43 -6.34 1.37
N HIS A 269 4.44 -5.45 1.34
CA HIS A 269 4.67 -4.03 1.50
C HIS A 269 4.72 -3.69 2.99
N CYS A 270 5.85 -3.13 3.41
CA CYS A 270 6.01 -2.50 4.73
C CYS A 270 6.57 -1.08 4.58
N VAL A 271 6.56 -0.29 5.65
CA VAL A 271 7.12 1.07 5.66
C VAL A 271 7.77 1.38 7.01
N ALA A 272 8.63 2.41 7.03
CA ALA A 272 8.91 3.11 8.28
C ALA A 272 7.60 3.71 8.83
N TRP A 273 7.26 3.32 10.04
CA TRP A 273 6.01 3.63 10.71
C TRP A 273 6.31 4.24 12.08
N ASP A 274 5.37 5.01 12.61
CA ASP A 274 5.51 5.55 13.96
C ASP A 274 5.63 4.43 15.00
N ALA A 275 6.63 4.49 15.88
CA ALA A 275 6.84 3.46 16.89
C ALA A 275 5.76 3.45 17.98
N ASN A 276 5.01 4.54 18.14
CA ASN A 276 3.93 4.67 19.10
C ASN A 276 2.55 4.40 18.47
N ALA A 277 2.49 4.03 17.19
CA ALA A 277 1.24 3.65 16.55
C ALA A 277 0.66 2.36 17.18
N PRO A 278 -0.66 2.14 17.11
CA PRO A 278 -1.26 0.91 17.62
C PRO A 278 -0.67 -0.33 16.95
N ALA A 279 -0.39 -1.36 17.75
CA ALA A 279 0.38 -2.51 17.26
C ALA A 279 -0.38 -3.39 16.27
N ASN A 280 -1.67 -3.62 16.52
CA ASN A 280 -2.45 -4.65 15.83
C ASN A 280 -3.48 -4.09 14.85
N ALA A 281 -3.52 -2.77 14.66
CA ALA A 281 -4.40 -2.10 13.71
C ALA A 281 -3.89 -0.70 13.38
N GLY A 282 -4.33 -0.18 12.23
CA GLY A 282 -4.22 1.23 11.91
C GLY A 282 -5.20 2.05 12.73
N ASP A 283 -4.81 3.29 13.02
CA ASP A 283 -5.72 4.28 13.60
C ASP A 283 -6.66 4.81 12.53
N ARG A 284 -7.96 4.80 12.79
CA ARG A 284 -8.96 5.22 11.78
C ARG A 284 -9.02 6.73 11.60
N GLU A 285 -8.59 7.51 12.59
CA GLU A 285 -8.55 8.97 12.47
C GLU A 285 -7.25 9.44 11.84
N ILE A 286 -6.10 9.02 12.37
CA ILE A 286 -4.76 9.38 11.88
C ILE A 286 -4.43 8.67 10.55
N SER A 287 -4.92 7.44 10.35
CA SER A 287 -4.79 6.68 9.10
C SER A 287 -3.34 6.63 8.60
N ASN A 288 -3.07 7.11 7.38
CA ASN A 288 -1.76 7.04 6.74
C ASN A 288 -0.70 7.97 7.40
N GLU A 289 -1.08 8.89 8.26
CA GLU A 289 -0.19 9.94 8.77
C GLU A 289 0.93 9.42 9.68
N PHE A 290 0.80 8.22 10.23
CA PHE A 290 1.90 7.55 10.93
C PHE A 290 3.05 7.08 10.03
N THR A 291 2.94 7.20 8.70
CA THR A 291 4.09 6.95 7.81
C THR A 291 5.25 7.87 8.18
N LYS A 292 6.49 7.39 8.21
CA LYS A 292 7.68 8.19 8.55
C LYS A 292 8.70 8.19 7.43
N SER A 293 8.40 9.00 6.42
CA SER A 293 9.10 9.00 5.15
C SER A 293 10.26 9.99 4.99
N GLY A 294 10.57 10.75 6.04
CA GLY A 294 11.61 11.77 6.07
C GLY A 294 13.04 11.24 6.18
N TYR A 295 13.25 9.92 6.25
CA TYR A 295 14.58 9.32 6.41
C TYR A 295 15.63 9.77 5.39
N PRO A 296 15.34 10.09 4.11
CA PRO A 296 16.37 10.57 3.19
C PRO A 296 16.98 11.92 3.59
N LEU A 297 16.23 12.73 4.33
CA LEU A 297 16.64 14.07 4.78
C LEU A 297 17.56 14.03 6.02
N GLY A 298 17.77 12.85 6.61
CA GLY A 298 18.54 12.66 7.84
C GLY A 298 19.31 11.33 7.82
N ILE A 299 19.52 10.75 9.00
CA ILE A 299 20.06 9.39 9.16
C ILE A 299 19.14 8.53 10.03
N MET A 300 19.33 7.21 9.98
CA MET A 300 18.68 6.24 10.84
C MET A 300 19.68 5.47 11.68
N VAL A 301 19.42 5.42 12.99
CA VAL A 301 20.28 4.78 13.97
C VAL A 301 19.45 3.76 14.75
N ASN A 302 19.95 2.55 14.95
CA ASN A 302 19.25 1.51 15.72
C ASN A 302 19.38 1.74 17.24
N ARG A 303 18.80 0.85 18.05
CA ARG A 303 18.87 0.93 19.52
C ARG A 303 20.29 0.88 20.07
N GLN A 304 21.24 0.28 19.34
CA GLN A 304 22.65 0.18 19.72
C GLN A 304 23.46 1.37 19.21
N GLY A 305 22.81 2.47 18.81
CA GLY A 305 23.51 3.68 18.38
C GLY A 305 24.22 3.56 17.03
N SER A 306 23.94 2.53 16.22
CA SER A 306 24.62 2.29 14.93
C SER A 306 23.70 2.53 13.72
N ARG A 307 24.24 3.07 12.63
CA ARG A 307 23.56 3.10 11.33
C ARG A 307 23.44 1.67 10.77
N PHE A 308 22.41 1.44 9.95
CA PHE A 308 22.11 0.10 9.41
C PHE A 308 21.60 0.10 7.96
N VAL A 309 21.45 1.28 7.34
CA VAL A 309 20.92 1.41 5.98
C VAL A 309 21.45 2.67 5.31
N ASP A 310 21.60 2.64 3.99
CA ASP A 310 21.86 3.83 3.19
C ASP A 310 20.54 4.59 2.95
N GLU A 311 20.32 5.65 3.72
CA GLU A 311 19.12 6.48 3.64
C GLU A 311 19.06 7.29 2.34
N GLY A 312 20.18 7.40 1.61
CA GLY A 312 20.33 8.13 0.36
C GLY A 312 20.46 7.23 -0.88
N SER A 313 20.11 5.94 -0.80
CA SER A 313 20.35 4.99 -1.89
C SER A 313 19.55 5.29 -3.16
N ASP A 314 18.30 5.75 -3.01
CA ASP A 314 17.41 6.16 -4.11
C ASP A 314 16.27 7.04 -3.56
N LEU A 315 15.46 7.62 -4.46
CA LEU A 315 14.27 8.38 -4.10
C LEU A 315 13.31 7.55 -3.24
N ARG A 316 12.69 8.19 -2.25
CA ARG A 316 11.81 7.54 -1.25
C ARG A 316 10.79 6.56 -1.86
N ASN A 317 10.15 6.93 -2.97
CA ASN A 317 9.13 6.12 -3.65
C ASN A 317 9.61 4.72 -4.06
N TYR A 318 10.93 4.49 -4.12
CA TYR A 318 11.52 3.21 -4.47
C TYR A 318 12.15 2.49 -3.28
N THR A 319 12.38 3.17 -2.15
CA THR A 319 13.10 2.62 -0.98
C THR A 319 12.24 2.39 0.25
N TYR A 320 11.04 2.97 0.35
CA TYR A 320 10.23 2.90 1.58
C TYR A 320 9.92 1.46 2.03
N ALA A 321 9.72 0.54 1.08
CA ALA A 321 9.40 -0.85 1.37
C ALA A 321 10.60 -1.63 1.91
N MET A 322 11.78 -1.38 1.33
CA MET A 322 13.03 -1.93 1.84
C MET A 322 13.33 -1.37 3.23
N VAL A 323 13.20 -0.05 3.44
CA VAL A 323 13.51 0.59 4.72
C VAL A 323 12.65 0.06 5.85
N GLY A 324 11.33 -0.11 5.64
CA GLY A 324 10.46 -0.73 6.64
C GLY A 324 10.95 -2.11 7.07
N ARG A 325 11.38 -2.94 6.11
CA ARG A 325 11.93 -4.28 6.38
C ARG A 325 13.25 -4.21 7.14
N GLN A 326 14.13 -3.27 6.80
CA GLN A 326 15.40 -3.08 7.50
C GLN A 326 15.20 -2.65 8.95
N ILE A 327 14.20 -1.80 9.24
CA ILE A 327 13.82 -1.42 10.61
C ILE A 327 13.34 -2.65 11.40
N LEU A 328 12.55 -3.53 10.77
CA LEU A 328 12.09 -4.77 11.42
C LEU A 328 13.25 -5.67 11.83
N HIS A 329 14.35 -5.70 11.08
CA HIS A 329 15.53 -6.50 11.43
C HIS A 329 16.45 -5.85 12.47
N GLN A 330 16.17 -4.62 12.89
CA GLN A 330 16.95 -3.99 13.96
C GLN A 330 16.53 -4.50 15.33
N PRO A 331 17.42 -4.48 16.34
CA PRO A 331 17.07 -4.88 17.69
C PRO A 331 15.87 -4.11 18.24
N GLY A 332 14.91 -4.84 18.80
CA GLY A 332 13.64 -4.29 19.27
C GLY A 332 12.70 -3.81 18.16
N HIS A 333 12.99 -4.08 16.89
CA HIS A 333 12.15 -3.71 15.73
C HIS A 333 11.91 -2.20 15.61
N VAL A 334 12.87 -1.40 16.08
CA VAL A 334 12.80 0.06 16.11
C VAL A 334 14.12 0.70 15.71
N ALA A 335 14.02 1.94 15.26
CA ALA A 335 15.14 2.82 14.98
C ALA A 335 14.79 4.27 15.35
N PHE A 336 15.78 5.14 15.34
CA PHE A 336 15.63 6.58 15.47
C PHE A 336 15.98 7.22 14.12
N GLN A 337 15.05 7.98 13.56
CA GLN A 337 15.37 8.91 12.47
C GLN A 337 15.84 10.23 13.08
N ILE A 338 16.94 10.80 12.58
CA ILE A 338 17.62 11.95 13.17
C ILE A 338 17.87 13.02 12.12
N TRP A 339 17.56 14.27 12.48
CA TRP A 339 17.78 15.46 11.67
C TRP A 339 18.34 16.61 12.50
N ASP A 340 18.82 17.63 11.80
CA ASP A 340 19.22 18.90 12.38
C ASP A 340 18.45 20.06 11.74
N SER A 341 18.73 21.29 12.17
CA SER A 341 17.95 22.47 11.78
C SER A 341 17.88 22.74 10.27
N ARG A 342 18.83 22.20 9.48
CA ARG A 342 18.85 22.38 8.02
C ARG A 342 17.72 21.64 7.32
N THR A 343 17.32 20.47 7.84
CA THR A 343 16.39 19.57 7.15
C THR A 343 15.06 19.38 7.87
N ILE A 344 14.94 19.77 9.14
CA ILE A 344 13.68 19.68 9.90
C ILE A 344 12.50 20.37 9.19
N SER A 345 12.72 21.56 8.60
CA SER A 345 11.65 22.30 7.90
C SER A 345 11.15 21.63 6.62
N TRP A 346 11.90 20.67 6.08
CA TRP A 346 11.56 19.90 4.88
C TRP A 346 10.73 18.64 5.20
N LEU A 347 10.59 18.30 6.48
CA LEU A 347 9.74 17.18 6.90
C LEU A 347 8.28 17.46 6.57
N ARG A 348 7.59 16.42 6.12
CA ARG A 348 6.16 16.51 5.78
C ARG A 348 5.34 16.75 7.04
N LYS A 349 4.65 17.89 7.10
CA LYS A 349 3.80 18.25 8.25
C LYS A 349 2.71 17.20 8.52
N GLU A 350 2.24 16.52 7.48
CA GLU A 350 1.28 15.42 7.63
C GLU A 350 1.84 14.27 8.48
N GLU A 351 3.14 13.99 8.39
CA GLU A 351 3.78 12.83 9.01
C GLU A 351 4.51 13.18 10.32
N TYR A 352 4.97 14.44 10.42
CA TYR A 352 5.91 14.91 11.45
C TYR A 352 5.39 16.06 12.31
N ARG A 353 4.11 16.43 12.25
CA ARG A 353 3.58 17.42 13.20
C ARG A 353 3.48 16.84 14.62
N PRO A 354 3.62 17.66 15.68
CA PRO A 354 3.59 17.18 17.07
C PRO A 354 2.32 16.43 17.47
N GLU A 355 1.19 16.67 16.80
CA GLU A 355 -0.08 15.97 17.06
C GLU A 355 -0.09 14.52 16.57
N VAL A 356 0.84 14.13 15.68
CA VAL A 356 0.92 12.80 15.07
C VAL A 356 2.09 11.99 15.60
N VAL A 357 3.18 12.65 16.00
CA VAL A 357 4.43 11.99 16.40
C VAL A 357 5.08 12.67 17.58
N GLN A 358 5.67 11.86 18.46
CA GLN A 358 6.51 12.35 19.54
C GLN A 358 7.85 12.86 19.01
N HIS A 359 8.12 14.14 19.23
CA HIS A 359 9.42 14.76 18.92
C HIS A 359 10.36 14.63 20.10
N ILE A 360 11.59 14.20 19.82
CA ILE A 360 12.70 14.22 20.78
C ILE A 360 13.65 15.32 20.31
N THR A 361 13.58 16.51 20.91
CA THR A 361 14.39 17.66 20.51
C THR A 361 15.51 17.94 21.50
N ALA A 362 16.65 18.42 20.99
CA ALA A 362 17.82 18.75 21.80
C ALA A 362 18.67 19.85 21.18
N SER A 363 19.50 20.47 22.01
CA SER A 363 20.42 21.56 21.67
C SER A 363 21.83 21.04 21.34
N SER A 364 22.11 19.79 21.67
CA SER A 364 23.36 19.09 21.37
C SER A 364 23.10 17.61 21.05
N ILE A 365 24.06 16.96 20.37
CA ILE A 365 23.99 15.52 20.09
C ILE A 365 24.00 14.70 21.38
N SER A 366 24.76 15.13 22.39
CA SER A 366 24.82 14.44 23.68
C SER A 366 23.50 14.53 24.44
N GLU A 367 22.87 15.71 24.49
CA GLU A 367 21.52 15.88 25.05
C GLU A 367 20.50 15.02 24.29
N LEU A 368 20.61 14.92 22.96
CA LEU A 368 19.74 14.07 22.15
C LEU A 368 19.90 12.58 22.51
N ALA A 369 21.13 12.11 22.66
CA ALA A 369 21.45 10.75 23.04
C ALA A 369 20.90 10.42 24.44
N GLU A 370 21.06 11.35 25.39
CA GLU A 370 20.51 11.24 26.74
C GLU A 370 18.99 11.08 26.75
N LYS A 371 18.26 11.95 26.02
CA LYS A 371 16.79 11.87 25.92
C LYS A 371 16.33 10.58 25.25
N CYS A 372 16.99 10.18 24.15
CA CYS A 372 16.69 8.92 23.46
C CYS A 372 16.91 7.70 24.37
N ALA A 373 17.94 7.71 25.22
CA ALA A 373 18.23 6.61 26.14
C ALA A 373 17.29 6.57 27.34
N ALA A 374 17.03 7.73 27.96
CA ALA A 374 16.23 7.82 29.18
C ALA A 374 14.78 7.37 28.98
N GLU A 375 14.18 7.72 27.84
CA GLU A 375 12.73 7.56 27.65
C GLU A 375 12.35 6.70 26.43
N HIS A 376 13.28 6.44 25.51
CA HIS A 376 12.94 5.88 24.20
C HIS A 376 13.67 4.60 23.81
N GLY A 377 14.54 4.08 24.67
CA GLY A 377 15.14 2.75 24.53
C GLY A 377 16.38 2.69 23.63
N LEU A 378 17.10 3.81 23.48
CA LEU A 378 18.50 3.78 23.04
C LEU A 378 19.34 3.11 24.14
N GLU A 379 20.17 2.14 23.76
CA GLU A 379 20.94 1.28 24.68
C GLU A 379 22.39 1.76 24.83
N ASP A 380 22.96 2.37 23.78
CA ASP A 380 24.35 2.81 23.76
C ASP A 380 24.45 4.27 23.28
N LYS A 381 24.58 5.19 24.24
CA LYS A 381 24.72 6.63 23.98
C LYS A 381 26.06 6.96 23.34
N ASP A 382 27.14 6.32 23.80
CA ASP A 382 28.49 6.61 23.34
C ASP A 382 28.67 6.17 21.88
N GLN A 383 28.11 5.01 21.51
CA GLN A 383 28.09 4.55 20.13
C GLN A 383 27.19 5.45 19.25
N PHE A 384 26.08 5.96 19.77
CA PHE A 384 25.21 6.91 19.06
C PHE A 384 25.96 8.20 18.72
N GLU A 385 26.62 8.82 19.71
CA GLU A 385 27.42 10.03 19.51
C GLU A 385 28.56 9.78 18.53
N ARG A 386 29.30 8.67 18.71
CA ARG A 386 30.38 8.25 17.81
C ARG A 386 29.91 8.11 16.36
N THR A 387 28.78 7.43 16.14
CA THR A 387 28.20 7.24 14.81
C THR A 387 27.90 8.58 14.12
N ILE A 388 27.36 9.57 14.86
CA ILE A 388 27.07 10.89 14.30
C ILE A 388 28.37 11.65 14.00
N HIS A 389 29.38 11.58 14.88
CA HIS A 389 30.68 12.19 14.63
C HIS A 389 31.41 11.59 13.43
N GLU A 390 31.43 10.26 13.30
CA GLU A 390 32.00 9.55 12.15
C GLU A 390 31.27 9.93 10.86
N PHE A 391 29.93 9.98 10.90
CA PHE A 391 29.12 10.42 9.78
C PHE A 391 29.45 11.86 9.36
N ASN A 392 29.47 12.81 10.30
CA ASN A 392 29.79 14.21 10.02
C ASN A 392 31.18 14.35 9.41
N ASN A 393 32.18 13.66 9.96
CA ASN A 393 33.55 13.67 9.43
C ASN A 393 33.61 13.16 7.97
N ALA A 394 32.89 12.09 7.66
CA ALA A 394 32.82 11.56 6.30
C ALA A 394 32.13 12.54 5.33
N VAL A 395 31.09 13.25 5.79
CA VAL A 395 30.43 14.29 5.00
C VAL A 395 31.39 15.46 4.72
N TYR A 396 32.09 15.97 5.74
CA TYR A 396 33.04 17.07 5.54
C TYR A 396 34.16 16.69 4.57
N GLU A 397 34.74 15.50 4.70
CA GLU A 397 35.79 15.04 3.77
C GLU A 397 35.27 14.87 2.35
N SER A 398 34.06 14.32 2.17
CA SER A 398 33.46 14.20 0.84
C SER A 398 33.17 15.56 0.22
N GLN A 399 32.61 16.51 0.97
CA GLN A 399 32.27 17.84 0.48
C GLN A 399 33.53 18.67 0.17
N ARG A 400 34.59 18.52 0.97
CA ARG A 400 35.91 19.16 0.71
C ARG A 400 36.52 18.71 -0.62
N LEU A 401 36.29 17.46 -1.02
CA LEU A 401 36.84 16.87 -2.24
C LEU A 401 35.94 17.07 -3.48
N ASN A 402 34.65 17.41 -3.27
CA ASN A 402 33.66 17.61 -4.33
C ASN A 402 33.19 19.07 -4.36
N ASP A 403 34.10 19.98 -4.71
CA ASP A 403 33.79 21.41 -4.83
C ASP A 403 32.71 21.66 -5.90
N GLY A 404 31.67 22.42 -5.54
CA GLY A 404 30.59 22.84 -6.43
C GLY A 404 29.32 21.97 -6.45
N GLN A 405 29.26 20.82 -5.79
CA GLN A 405 27.99 20.10 -5.62
C GLN A 405 27.05 20.84 -4.67
N GLN A 406 25.78 20.97 -5.06
CA GLN A 406 24.74 21.62 -4.27
C GLN A 406 23.75 20.59 -3.75
N TRP A 407 23.25 20.79 -2.54
CA TRP A 407 22.21 19.94 -1.97
C TRP A 407 20.88 20.19 -2.68
N ASP A 408 20.31 19.14 -3.27
CA ASP A 408 19.02 19.21 -3.94
C ASP A 408 18.19 17.95 -3.61
N PRO A 409 17.13 18.07 -2.77
CA PRO A 409 16.33 16.95 -2.33
C PRO A 409 15.43 16.37 -3.44
N ALA A 410 15.33 17.04 -4.60
CA ALA A 410 14.50 16.61 -5.72
C ALA A 410 15.24 15.69 -6.70
N VAL A 411 16.57 15.63 -6.66
CA VAL A 411 17.39 14.78 -7.53
C VAL A 411 18.41 13.98 -6.73
N LYS A 412 18.98 12.93 -7.32
CA LYS A 412 20.14 12.25 -6.72
C LYS A 412 21.37 13.16 -6.90
N ASP A 413 21.62 14.00 -5.89
CA ASP A 413 22.61 15.07 -5.92
C ASP A 413 24.07 14.60 -5.82
N GLY A 414 24.28 13.33 -5.44
CA GLY A 414 25.61 12.74 -5.25
C GLY A 414 26.36 13.28 -4.03
N LEU A 415 25.73 14.07 -3.17
CA LEU A 415 26.31 14.44 -1.88
C LEU A 415 26.33 13.19 -1.01
N SER A 416 27.52 12.65 -0.77
CA SER A 416 27.69 11.34 -0.15
C SER A 416 28.62 11.36 1.05
N THR A 417 28.67 10.24 1.79
CA THR A 417 29.68 9.99 2.84
C THR A 417 30.86 9.16 2.34
N GLN A 418 31.09 9.13 1.02
CA GLN A 418 32.07 8.28 0.38
C GLN A 418 33.09 9.15 -0.35
N SER A 419 34.36 9.00 0.00
CA SER A 419 35.44 9.77 -0.59
C SER A 419 36.75 8.98 -0.59
N LYS A 420 37.78 9.48 -1.27
CA LYS A 420 39.11 8.86 -1.23
C LYS A 420 39.76 8.95 0.16
N ALA A 421 39.38 9.94 0.96
CA ALA A 421 39.96 10.20 2.28
C ALA A 421 39.21 9.48 3.41
N CYS A 422 37.90 9.29 3.26
CA CYS A 422 37.04 8.67 4.25
C CYS A 422 35.90 7.89 3.56
N THR A 423 35.69 6.66 4.00
CA THR A 423 34.69 5.72 3.49
C THR A 423 34.00 5.06 4.67
N LEU A 424 32.70 5.26 4.81
CA LEU A 424 31.90 4.54 5.80
C LEU A 424 31.49 3.16 5.28
N SER A 425 31.38 2.17 6.18
CA SER A 425 30.89 0.83 5.84
C SER A 425 29.47 0.85 5.26
N ILE A 426 28.64 1.77 5.76
CA ILE A 426 27.31 2.05 5.23
C ILE A 426 27.36 3.46 4.61
N PRO A 427 27.24 3.59 3.29
CA PRO A 427 27.19 4.90 2.67
C PRO A 427 25.92 5.64 3.05
N LYS A 428 25.95 6.97 2.98
CA LYS A 428 24.79 7.74 2.55
C LYS A 428 25.12 8.21 1.14
N SER A 429 24.44 7.66 0.13
CA SER A 429 24.86 7.83 -1.27
C SER A 429 24.45 9.18 -1.88
N ASN A 430 23.42 9.82 -1.33
CA ASN A 430 22.89 11.12 -1.76
C ASN A 430 22.38 11.91 -0.55
N TRP A 431 22.23 13.22 -0.71
CA TRP A 431 21.68 14.16 0.27
C TRP A 431 22.42 14.18 1.61
N ALA A 432 23.71 13.83 1.62
CA ALA A 432 24.51 13.81 2.82
C ALA A 432 24.86 15.24 3.26
N LEU A 433 24.18 15.69 4.31
CA LEU A 433 24.53 16.86 5.11
C LEU A 433 25.02 16.37 6.48
N PRO A 434 25.96 17.07 7.13
CA PRO A 434 26.28 16.74 8.51
C PRO A 434 25.04 16.92 9.41
N ILE A 435 25.13 16.45 10.64
CA ILE A 435 24.15 16.63 11.70
C ILE A 435 24.89 17.30 12.85
N ASP A 436 25.06 18.61 12.74
CA ASP A 436 25.93 19.42 13.61
C ASP A 436 25.31 20.77 14.02
N GLN A 437 24.12 21.11 13.51
CA GLN A 437 23.48 22.40 13.75
C GLN A 437 22.17 22.27 14.54
N PRO A 438 22.10 22.79 15.78
CA PRO A 438 20.87 22.71 16.56
C PRO A 438 19.74 23.59 15.98
N PRO A 439 18.47 23.33 16.35
CA PRO A 439 18.02 22.19 17.16
C PRO A 439 18.14 20.86 16.41
N PHE A 440 18.44 19.80 17.16
CA PHE A 440 18.37 18.43 16.68
C PHE A 440 17.00 17.85 16.95
N LEU A 441 16.54 16.97 16.06
CA LEU A 441 15.28 16.24 16.19
C LEU A 441 15.54 14.75 15.97
N ALA A 442 15.06 13.92 16.90
CA ALA A 442 14.90 12.49 16.69
C ALA A 442 13.42 12.08 16.76
N VAL A 443 13.07 11.08 15.95
CA VAL A 443 11.77 10.41 15.97
C VAL A 443 11.99 8.91 16.02
N LYS A 444 11.35 8.24 16.97
CA LYS A 444 11.36 6.78 17.08
C LYS A 444 10.40 6.16 16.06
N VAL A 445 10.90 5.22 15.27
CA VAL A 445 10.16 4.54 14.21
C VAL A 445 10.21 3.01 14.38
N SER A 446 9.20 2.33 13.87
CA SER A 446 9.12 0.87 13.75
C SER A 446 8.74 0.48 12.32
N ALA A 447 8.45 -0.80 12.10
CA ALA A 447 8.03 -1.34 10.81
C ALA A 447 6.52 -1.57 10.79
N GLY A 448 5.83 -0.96 9.82
CA GLY A 448 4.40 -1.12 9.60
C GLY A 448 4.11 -1.98 8.37
N ILE A 449 3.53 -3.17 8.53
CA ILE A 449 3.09 -4.03 7.40
C ILE A 449 1.75 -3.57 6.85
N THR A 450 1.62 -3.58 5.51
CA THR A 450 0.44 -3.04 4.79
C THR A 450 -0.32 -4.09 3.99
N PHE A 451 0.35 -4.97 3.24
CA PHE A 451 -0.29 -6.09 2.52
C PHE A 451 0.78 -7.08 2.04
N THR A 452 0.35 -8.27 1.67
CA THR A 452 1.20 -9.40 1.25
C THR A 452 1.14 -9.61 -0.26
N PHE A 453 2.22 -10.12 -0.87
CA PHE A 453 2.31 -10.24 -2.34
C PHE A 453 1.99 -11.64 -2.89
N GLY A 454 1.99 -12.65 -2.03
CA GLY A 454 1.53 -14.00 -2.37
C GLY A 454 0.01 -14.09 -2.34
N GLY A 455 -0.56 -14.92 -3.22
CA GLY A 455 -2.00 -15.05 -3.35
C GLY A 455 -2.41 -16.20 -4.26
N LEU A 456 -3.62 -16.08 -4.81
CA LEU A 456 -4.22 -17.07 -5.71
C LEU A 456 -3.91 -16.75 -7.17
N GLU A 457 -3.77 -17.80 -7.97
CA GLU A 457 -3.66 -17.69 -9.43
C GLU A 457 -5.04 -17.45 -10.02
N VAL A 458 -5.11 -16.49 -10.92
CA VAL A 458 -6.33 -16.16 -11.65
C VAL A 458 -6.05 -16.10 -13.13
N ASN A 459 -7.06 -16.37 -13.95
CA ASN A 459 -7.03 -15.99 -15.36
C ASN A 459 -6.96 -14.45 -15.46
N PRO A 460 -5.94 -13.87 -16.10
CA PRO A 460 -5.78 -12.41 -16.20
C PRO A 460 -6.97 -11.68 -16.85
N GLU A 461 -7.67 -12.33 -17.78
CA GLU A 461 -8.75 -11.70 -18.53
C GLU A 461 -10.08 -11.68 -17.75
N THR A 462 -10.39 -12.77 -17.05
CA THR A 462 -11.69 -12.96 -16.37
C THR A 462 -11.61 -12.80 -14.85
N ALA A 463 -10.40 -12.84 -14.29
CA ALA A 463 -10.13 -12.97 -12.85
C ALA A 463 -10.66 -14.27 -12.22
N ALA A 464 -10.98 -15.29 -13.02
CA ALA A 464 -11.43 -16.59 -12.53
C ALA A 464 -10.30 -17.34 -11.81
N VAL A 465 -10.59 -17.95 -10.67
CA VAL A 465 -9.58 -18.66 -9.86
C VAL A 465 -9.17 -19.96 -10.54
N VAL A 466 -7.88 -20.25 -10.60
CA VAL A 466 -7.34 -21.48 -11.17
C VAL A 466 -7.21 -22.55 -10.07
N SER A 467 -7.61 -23.79 -10.36
CA SER A 467 -7.43 -24.94 -9.48
C SER A 467 -6.03 -25.53 -9.60
N SER A 468 -5.40 -25.87 -8.48
CA SER A 468 -4.11 -26.57 -8.45
C SER A 468 -4.22 -28.05 -8.86
N THR A 469 -5.41 -28.64 -8.79
CA THR A 469 -5.62 -30.06 -9.09
C THR A 469 -5.91 -30.31 -10.57
N THR A 470 -6.64 -29.39 -11.21
CA THR A 470 -7.03 -29.51 -12.63
C THR A 470 -6.26 -28.57 -13.54
N ASN A 471 -5.63 -27.53 -12.99
CA ASN A 471 -5.02 -26.43 -13.75
C ASN A 471 -6.02 -25.74 -14.71
N CYS A 472 -7.31 -25.78 -14.38
CA CYS A 472 -8.40 -25.10 -15.07
C CYS A 472 -9.08 -24.10 -14.12
N GLU A 473 -9.86 -23.18 -14.69
CA GLU A 473 -10.73 -22.28 -13.90
C GLU A 473 -11.72 -23.07 -13.05
N ILE A 474 -11.94 -22.60 -11.82
CA ILE A 474 -12.96 -23.10 -10.91
C ILE A 474 -14.28 -22.40 -11.28
N PRO A 475 -15.30 -23.12 -11.80
CA PRO A 475 -16.49 -22.47 -12.31
C PRO A 475 -17.23 -21.69 -11.21
N GLY A 476 -17.64 -20.46 -11.53
CA GLY A 476 -18.34 -19.58 -10.60
C GLY A 476 -17.47 -18.96 -9.50
N LEU A 477 -16.14 -19.09 -9.54
CA LEU A 477 -15.24 -18.50 -8.55
C LEU A 477 -14.23 -17.53 -9.17
N TYR A 478 -14.20 -16.30 -8.65
CA TYR A 478 -13.33 -15.23 -9.09
C TYR A 478 -12.56 -14.63 -7.91
N CYS A 479 -11.44 -13.96 -8.18
CA CYS A 479 -10.59 -13.37 -7.15
C CYS A 479 -9.99 -12.03 -7.61
N ALA A 480 -9.98 -11.03 -6.72
CA ALA A 480 -9.49 -9.68 -7.02
C ALA A 480 -8.81 -9.02 -5.81
N GLY A 481 -8.08 -7.93 -6.08
CA GLY A 481 -7.34 -7.19 -5.05
C GLY A 481 -6.09 -7.93 -4.58
N GLU A 482 -5.67 -7.67 -3.34
CA GLU A 482 -4.45 -8.25 -2.75
C GLU A 482 -4.55 -9.76 -2.46
N MET A 483 -5.65 -10.42 -2.85
CA MET A 483 -5.73 -11.88 -2.89
C MET A 483 -5.12 -12.47 -4.17
N VAL A 484 -4.92 -11.66 -5.22
CA VAL A 484 -4.31 -12.11 -6.48
C VAL A 484 -2.79 -12.16 -6.32
N GLY A 485 -2.21 -13.33 -6.54
CA GLY A 485 -0.76 -13.50 -6.55
C GLY A 485 -0.15 -13.19 -7.92
N GLY A 486 1.13 -12.81 -7.94
CA GLY A 486 1.94 -12.73 -9.16
C GLY A 486 2.14 -11.34 -9.75
N LEU A 487 1.44 -10.30 -9.27
CA LEU A 487 1.69 -8.91 -9.69
C LEU A 487 2.92 -8.29 -9.01
N PHE A 488 3.13 -8.56 -7.73
CA PHE A 488 4.18 -7.92 -6.92
C PHE A 488 5.14 -8.97 -6.34
N TYR A 489 6.40 -8.57 -6.12
CA TYR A 489 7.46 -9.49 -5.67
C TYR A 489 8.39 -8.86 -4.63
N ASP A 490 9.48 -8.22 -5.03
CA ASP A 490 10.42 -7.64 -4.06
C ASP A 490 9.94 -6.27 -3.58
N ASN A 491 9.25 -5.55 -4.48
CA ASN A 491 8.57 -4.30 -4.21
C ASN A 491 7.36 -4.15 -5.16
N TYR A 492 6.65 -3.03 -5.09
CA TYR A 492 5.56 -2.67 -5.98
C TYR A 492 5.62 -1.19 -6.35
N PRO A 493 5.14 -0.77 -7.55
CA PRO A 493 5.07 0.65 -7.87
C PRO A 493 4.00 1.31 -7.00
N GLY A 494 4.37 2.35 -6.23
CA GLY A 494 3.41 3.08 -5.40
C GLY A 494 2.14 3.47 -6.18
N GLY A 495 0.97 3.21 -5.58
CA GLY A 495 -0.35 3.44 -6.16
C GLY A 495 -0.90 2.33 -7.05
N SER A 496 -0.11 1.32 -7.43
CA SER A 496 -0.60 0.23 -8.31
C SER A 496 -1.52 -0.76 -7.60
N GLY A 497 -1.45 -0.92 -6.27
CA GLY A 497 -2.33 -1.82 -5.51
C GLY A 497 -3.82 -1.42 -5.60
N LEU A 498 -4.13 -0.13 -5.41
CA LEU A 498 -5.51 0.37 -5.59
C LEU A 498 -5.97 0.23 -7.04
N THR A 499 -5.11 0.54 -8.01
CA THR A 499 -5.41 0.37 -9.44
C THR A 499 -5.68 -1.09 -9.76
N SER A 500 -4.83 -2.02 -9.29
CA SER A 500 -5.00 -3.46 -9.47
C SER A 500 -6.31 -3.95 -8.89
N GLY A 501 -6.62 -3.58 -7.65
CA GLY A 501 -7.89 -3.92 -7.03
C GLY A 501 -9.09 -3.44 -7.85
N ALA A 502 -9.03 -2.25 -8.42
CA ALA A 502 -10.10 -1.73 -9.27
C ALA A 502 -10.20 -2.45 -10.62
N VAL A 503 -9.08 -2.68 -11.31
CA VAL A 503 -9.04 -3.34 -12.64
C VAL A 503 -9.56 -4.76 -12.54
N PHE A 504 -8.95 -5.56 -11.65
CA PHE A 504 -9.34 -6.97 -11.49
C PHE A 504 -10.70 -7.11 -10.80
N GLY A 505 -11.06 -6.19 -9.90
CA GLY A 505 -12.41 -6.14 -9.32
C GLY A 505 -13.46 -5.93 -10.40
N ARG A 506 -13.30 -4.91 -11.25
CA ARG A 506 -14.21 -4.63 -12.37
C ARG A 506 -14.33 -5.83 -13.32
N ARG A 507 -13.22 -6.46 -13.70
CA ARG A 507 -13.21 -7.67 -14.54
C ARG A 507 -13.94 -8.84 -13.88
N ALA A 508 -13.64 -9.14 -12.62
CA ALA A 508 -14.30 -10.19 -11.86
C ALA A 508 -15.82 -9.97 -11.79
N GLY A 509 -16.25 -8.74 -11.53
CA GLY A 509 -17.68 -8.38 -11.50
C GLY A 509 -18.39 -8.64 -12.82
N LYS A 510 -17.79 -8.20 -13.94
CA LYS A 510 -18.33 -8.44 -15.29
C LYS A 510 -18.40 -9.92 -15.64
N ALA A 511 -17.35 -10.68 -15.35
CA ALA A 511 -17.28 -12.11 -15.63
C ALA A 511 -18.30 -12.89 -14.79
N ALA A 512 -18.40 -12.59 -13.50
CA ALA A 512 -19.36 -13.21 -12.58
C ALA A 512 -20.81 -12.98 -13.01
N ALA A 513 -21.18 -11.75 -13.41
CA ALA A 513 -22.52 -11.44 -13.91
C ALA A 513 -22.85 -12.17 -15.23
N THR A 514 -21.86 -12.32 -16.11
CA THR A 514 -22.04 -13.06 -17.37
C THR A 514 -22.30 -14.54 -17.09
N ALA A 515 -21.50 -15.14 -16.20
CA ALA A 515 -21.69 -16.53 -15.78
C ALA A 515 -23.03 -16.75 -15.06
N SER A 516 -23.45 -15.82 -14.19
CA SER A 516 -24.71 -15.93 -13.45
C SER A 516 -25.94 -15.87 -14.36
N THR A 517 -25.86 -15.17 -15.50
CA THR A 517 -26.96 -15.07 -16.46
C THR A 517 -27.13 -16.35 -17.29
N ILE A 518 -26.03 -17.07 -17.56
CA ILE A 518 -26.05 -18.32 -18.33
C ILE A 518 -26.65 -19.46 -17.49
N ALA A 519 -26.39 -19.51 -16.18
CA ALA A 519 -26.90 -20.55 -15.29
C ALA A 519 -28.43 -20.54 -15.06
N VAL A 520 -29.13 -19.47 -15.46
CA VAL A 520 -30.58 -19.29 -15.33
C VAL A 520 -31.34 -19.73 -16.61
N ARG A 521 -30.61 -20.05 -17.69
CA ARG A 521 -31.15 -20.64 -18.93
C ARG A 521 -30.82 -22.12 -19.00
#